data_AF-A0A482VL96-F1
#
_entry.id   AF-A0A482VL96-F1
#
_cell.length_a   1.000
_cell.length_b   1.000
_cell.length_c   1.000
_cell.angle_alpha   90.00
_cell.angle_beta   90.00
_cell.angle_gamma   90.00
#
_symmetry.space_group_name_H-M   'P 1'
#
loop_
_entity.id
_entity.type
_entity.pdbx_description
1 polymer ?
#
loop_
_entity_poly.entity_id
_entity_poly.type
_entity_poly.pdbx_seq_one_letter_code
_entity_poly.pdbx_strand_id
1 'polypeptide(L)'
;MNNNEHKFCKYCTLKLEDCLDEGLTCRSCSESVHLRCLRSGSVPGGLHGDIFFVFTCQECSSPGGESFNREKMSWLKVLVLVLYHLQSRSPGLGRKGYFHWRNHVASLIDKNWESLFLKDFKKKKKWVGTVAGTLSHFSTYFFKSGTSVVNEPAWWALTYPKLTPNVISNLYSAFTNEKQKIKILKMSITDAELFTQILHKHVKNEDLLTPLFSIDTSVMETSEVQDEEAKKTKQFSVNKRKSLLPTFESTSKKLLKLNKNATVFSNLGDELTASYLKQNESSSNDVELSVKKKPYSEEKESVKLLNPLCHYNTSLSSAAKQKGNQMKVRLMGGIRKDLILSPYSSIYLKPYIRRDTETYPTWLRLMTEIQMKANEKNEEYNLPARAPIDYTYVQPEHIPAINSLCNNFFWSGIDLTECLQYPDFSCVVLYKKLIVAFAFLVPNVKYTENYVSFIFTRPGWRNVGIGKFMLYHLIQTSLGKDITLHVSINNPALFLYQKFGFKVESVVQGFYDKYIRNEMSESKHAFFCRLER
;
A
#
# COMPACT_ATOMS: atom_id res chain seq x y z
N MET A 1 -21.22 -29.35 -11.64
CA MET A 1 -20.36 -30.22 -12.44
C MET A 1 -19.84 -31.31 -11.51
N ASN A 2 -20.21 -32.57 -11.76
CA ASN A 2 -19.57 -33.72 -11.13
C ASN A 2 -18.28 -33.99 -11.90
N ASN A 3 -17.14 -33.69 -11.29
CA ASN A 3 -15.85 -34.35 -11.48
C ASN A 3 -14.90 -33.71 -10.45
N ASN A 4 -14.65 -34.42 -9.35
CA ASN A 4 -13.54 -34.12 -8.44
C ASN A 4 -12.22 -34.53 -9.11
N GLU A 5 -11.95 -33.99 -10.29
CA GLU A 5 -10.62 -34.05 -10.90
C GLU A 5 -9.75 -33.08 -10.11
N HIS A 6 -8.96 -33.63 -9.18
CA HIS A 6 -7.95 -32.84 -8.49
C HIS A 6 -7.02 -32.22 -9.53
N LYS A 7 -7.14 -30.90 -9.72
CA LYS A 7 -6.27 -30.16 -10.61
C LYS A 7 -4.93 -29.94 -9.92
N PHE A 8 -3.85 -30.23 -10.61
CA PHE A 8 -2.49 -29.98 -10.14
C PHE A 8 -1.87 -28.84 -10.93
N CYS A 9 -1.02 -28.08 -10.26
CA CYS A 9 -0.32 -26.97 -10.90
C CYS A 9 0.84 -27.51 -11.74
N LYS A 10 0.90 -27.13 -13.01
CA LYS A 10 1.98 -27.52 -13.93
C LYS A 10 3.38 -27.23 -13.37
N TYR A 11 3.57 -26.07 -12.76
CA TYR A 11 4.91 -25.61 -12.37
C TYR A 11 5.39 -26.07 -10.99
N CYS A 12 4.51 -26.11 -9.98
CA CYS A 12 4.90 -26.52 -8.63
C CYS A 12 4.43 -27.93 -8.25
N THR A 13 3.64 -28.60 -9.11
CA THR A 13 3.06 -29.94 -8.89
C THR A 13 2.14 -30.07 -7.67
N LEU A 14 1.89 -28.98 -6.94
CA LEU A 14 0.96 -28.94 -5.81
C LEU A 14 -0.49 -28.92 -6.32
N LYS A 15 -1.39 -29.45 -5.49
CA LYS A 15 -2.84 -29.49 -5.74
C LYS A 15 -3.44 -28.08 -5.69
N LEU A 16 -4.27 -27.74 -6.67
CA LEU A 16 -5.13 -26.56 -6.64
C LEU A 16 -6.31 -26.88 -5.72
N GLU A 17 -6.51 -26.07 -4.69
CA GLU A 17 -7.68 -26.20 -3.83
C GLU A 17 -8.89 -25.56 -4.51
N ASP A 18 -9.93 -26.37 -4.74
CA ASP A 18 -11.21 -25.90 -5.25
C ASP A 18 -11.76 -24.80 -4.33
N CYS A 19 -12.24 -23.71 -4.93
CA CYS A 19 -12.81 -22.55 -4.23
C CYS A 19 -11.84 -21.69 -3.41
N LEU A 20 -10.55 -22.03 -3.31
CA LEU A 20 -9.55 -21.29 -2.51
C LEU A 20 -8.31 -20.84 -3.31
N ASP A 21 -7.76 -21.69 -4.19
CA ASP A 21 -6.52 -21.38 -4.94
C ASP A 21 -6.64 -21.84 -6.41
N GLU A 22 -7.49 -21.13 -7.15
CA GLU A 22 -7.73 -21.43 -8.56
C GLU A 22 -6.66 -20.79 -9.46
N GLY A 23 -6.09 -21.63 -10.32
CA GLY A 23 -5.07 -21.26 -11.29
C GLY A 23 -5.64 -20.94 -12.67
N LEU A 24 -4.81 -20.33 -13.51
CA LEU A 24 -5.12 -20.14 -14.93
C LEU A 24 -4.97 -21.45 -15.70
N THR A 25 -5.93 -21.74 -16.58
CA THR A 25 -5.86 -22.90 -17.47
C THR A 25 -5.26 -22.49 -18.81
N CYS A 26 -4.23 -23.22 -19.25
CA CYS A 26 -3.61 -22.94 -20.54
C CYS A 26 -4.53 -23.37 -21.68
N ARG A 27 -4.76 -22.49 -22.65
CA ARG A 27 -5.59 -22.79 -23.83
C ARG A 27 -5.05 -23.95 -24.68
N SER A 28 -3.73 -24.11 -24.74
CA SER A 28 -3.09 -25.08 -25.64
C SER A 28 -2.89 -26.46 -25.01
N CYS A 29 -2.41 -26.54 -23.75
CA CYS A 29 -2.18 -27.82 -23.07
C CYS A 29 -3.26 -28.21 -22.04
N SER A 30 -4.23 -27.32 -21.78
CA SER A 30 -5.30 -27.52 -20.77
C SER A 30 -4.83 -27.73 -19.32
N GLU A 31 -3.53 -27.60 -19.04
CA GLU A 31 -2.99 -27.68 -17.69
C GLU A 31 -3.25 -26.39 -16.89
N SER A 32 -3.40 -26.52 -15.58
CA SER A 32 -3.67 -25.40 -14.67
C SER A 32 -2.38 -24.90 -14.01
N VAL A 33 -2.29 -23.60 -13.76
CA VAL A 33 -1.14 -22.95 -13.14
C VAL A 33 -1.59 -22.00 -12.05
N HIS A 34 -1.11 -22.17 -10.81
CA HIS A 34 -1.40 -21.20 -9.74
C HIS A 34 -0.99 -19.79 -10.14
N LEU A 35 -1.79 -18.79 -9.74
CA LEU A 35 -1.46 -17.37 -9.93
C LEU A 35 -0.08 -17.00 -9.33
N ARG A 36 0.33 -17.66 -8.24
CA ARG A 36 1.63 -17.46 -7.58
C ARG A 36 2.78 -18.17 -8.29
N CYS A 37 2.49 -19.16 -9.12
CA CYS A 37 3.49 -19.98 -9.80
C CYS A 37 3.79 -19.48 -11.22
N LEU A 38 2.97 -18.56 -11.76
CA LEU A 38 3.22 -17.93 -13.05
C LEU A 38 4.66 -17.44 -13.16
N ARG A 39 5.34 -17.75 -14.26
CA ARG A 39 6.73 -17.31 -14.49
C ARG A 39 6.81 -15.80 -14.70
N SER A 40 5.72 -15.18 -15.15
CA SER A 40 5.53 -13.73 -15.17
C SER A 40 5.42 -13.11 -13.78
N GLY A 41 5.23 -13.90 -12.71
CA GLY A 41 5.09 -13.46 -11.33
C GLY A 41 3.66 -13.06 -10.93
N SER A 42 2.87 -12.51 -11.85
CA SER A 42 1.41 -12.34 -11.70
C SER A 42 0.75 -12.09 -13.06
N VAL A 43 -0.59 -12.05 -13.07
CA VAL A 43 -1.37 -11.63 -14.24
C VAL A 43 -1.27 -10.11 -14.46
N PRO A 44 -1.49 -9.62 -15.69
CA PRO A 44 -1.54 -8.18 -15.96
C PRO A 44 -2.50 -7.45 -15.01
N GLY A 45 -1.99 -6.41 -14.34
CA GLY A 45 -2.73 -5.63 -13.34
C GLY A 45 -2.51 -6.03 -11.89
N GLY A 46 -2.00 -7.23 -11.63
CA GLY A 46 -1.60 -7.67 -10.29
C GLY A 46 -2.74 -7.78 -9.28
N LEU A 47 -4.00 -7.80 -9.74
CA LEU A 47 -5.16 -7.95 -8.86
C LEU A 47 -5.23 -9.38 -8.32
N HIS A 48 -5.52 -9.49 -7.02
CA HIS A 48 -5.54 -10.77 -6.35
C HIS A 48 -6.83 -11.53 -6.70
N GLY A 49 -6.71 -12.80 -7.08
CA GLY A 49 -7.83 -13.61 -7.55
C GLY A 49 -8.27 -13.32 -8.99
N ASP A 50 -7.49 -12.54 -9.76
CA ASP A 50 -7.83 -12.23 -11.15
C ASP A 50 -7.41 -13.38 -12.08
N ILE A 51 -8.39 -14.17 -12.51
CA ILE A 51 -8.17 -15.28 -13.44
C ILE A 51 -8.87 -15.08 -14.79
N PHE A 52 -9.41 -13.89 -15.07
CA PHE A 52 -10.23 -13.64 -16.25
C PHE A 52 -9.39 -13.34 -17.50
N PHE A 53 -8.57 -14.33 -17.88
CA PHE A 53 -7.65 -14.25 -19.00
C PHE A 53 -7.66 -15.55 -19.81
N VAL A 54 -7.59 -15.40 -21.13
CA VAL A 54 -7.15 -16.48 -22.02
C VAL A 54 -5.63 -16.58 -21.88
N PHE A 55 -5.18 -17.62 -21.18
CA PHE A 55 -3.78 -17.85 -20.81
C PHE A 55 -3.11 -18.86 -21.74
N THR A 56 -1.86 -18.58 -22.12
CA THR A 56 -0.98 -19.54 -22.81
C THR A 56 0.32 -19.66 -22.02
N CYS A 57 0.65 -20.88 -21.59
CA CYS A 57 1.87 -21.13 -20.81
C CYS A 57 3.13 -20.94 -21.66
N GLN A 58 4.28 -20.81 -20.98
CA GLN A 58 5.55 -20.51 -21.63
C GLN A 58 5.96 -21.53 -22.70
N GLU A 59 5.72 -22.82 -22.43
CA GLU A 59 6.04 -23.92 -23.36
C GLU A 59 5.16 -23.92 -24.61
N CYS A 60 3.93 -23.40 -24.50
CA CYS A 60 2.98 -23.37 -25.62
C CYS A 60 3.02 -22.06 -26.43
N SER A 61 3.85 -21.09 -26.03
CA SER A 61 3.90 -19.75 -26.64
C SER A 61 5.21 -19.56 -27.42
N SER A 62 5.13 -19.24 -28.72
CA SER A 62 6.29 -19.01 -29.60
C SER A 62 6.69 -17.53 -29.60
N PRO A 63 7.26 -17.02 -28.48
CA PRO A 63 8.72 -16.82 -28.37
C PRO A 63 9.29 -17.20 -26.98
N GLY A 64 8.66 -18.14 -26.26
CA GLY A 64 9.14 -18.63 -24.97
C GLY A 64 8.75 -17.77 -23.76
N GLY A 65 7.62 -17.06 -23.83
CA GLY A 65 7.06 -16.24 -22.74
C GLY A 65 5.56 -16.49 -22.54
N GLU A 66 5.06 -16.32 -21.30
CA GLU A 66 3.64 -16.45 -20.99
C GLU A 66 2.80 -15.35 -21.66
N SER A 67 1.67 -15.72 -22.26
CA SER A 67 0.76 -14.80 -22.93
C SER A 67 -0.58 -14.71 -22.22
N PHE A 68 -1.08 -13.49 -22.04
CA PHE A 68 -2.33 -13.19 -21.36
C PHE A 68 -3.21 -12.30 -22.23
N ASN A 69 -4.37 -12.82 -22.65
CA ASN A 69 -5.38 -12.03 -23.34
C ASN A 69 -6.59 -11.83 -22.43
N ARG A 70 -6.92 -10.59 -22.10
CA ARG A 70 -7.99 -10.25 -21.15
C ARG A 70 -9.35 -10.72 -21.69
N GLU A 71 -10.14 -11.39 -20.87
CA GLU A 71 -11.52 -11.72 -21.21
C GLU A 71 -12.45 -10.53 -20.99
N LYS A 72 -13.56 -10.48 -21.73
CA LYS A 72 -14.58 -9.46 -21.54
C LYS A 72 -15.25 -9.65 -20.17
N MET A 73 -15.09 -8.67 -19.29
CA MET A 73 -15.69 -8.68 -17.96
C MET A 73 -17.00 -7.90 -17.88
N SER A 74 -17.95 -8.42 -17.09
CA SER A 74 -19.13 -7.68 -16.65
C SER A 74 -18.81 -6.83 -15.42
N TRP A 75 -19.63 -5.81 -15.14
CA TRP A 75 -19.47 -4.99 -13.93
C TRP A 75 -19.53 -5.81 -12.64
N LEU A 76 -20.30 -6.89 -12.61
CA LEU A 76 -20.31 -7.82 -11.47
C LEU A 76 -18.93 -8.45 -11.26
N LYS A 77 -18.32 -9.02 -12.32
CA LYS A 77 -16.97 -9.61 -12.25
C LYS A 77 -15.92 -8.60 -11.76
N VAL A 78 -15.98 -7.37 -12.29
CA VAL A 78 -15.08 -6.28 -11.88
C VAL A 78 -15.21 -5.97 -10.39
N LEU A 79 -16.44 -5.80 -9.90
CA LEU A 79 -16.68 -5.43 -8.51
C LEU A 79 -16.34 -6.54 -7.53
N VAL A 80 -16.64 -7.78 -7.89
CA VAL A 80 -16.24 -8.95 -7.09
C VAL A 80 -14.72 -9.02 -6.99
N LEU A 81 -14.01 -8.89 -8.13
CA LEU A 81 -12.55 -8.91 -8.14
C LEU A 81 -11.94 -7.78 -7.30
N VAL A 82 -12.45 -6.56 -7.45
CA VAL A 82 -11.96 -5.38 -6.73
C VAL A 82 -12.20 -5.51 -5.23
N LEU A 83 -13.40 -5.90 -4.79
CA LEU A 83 -13.69 -6.09 -3.37
C LEU A 83 -12.89 -7.26 -2.78
N TYR A 84 -12.74 -8.35 -3.54
CA TYR A 84 -11.93 -9.50 -3.12
C TYR A 84 -10.46 -9.11 -2.93
N HIS A 85 -9.90 -8.34 -3.87
CA HIS A 85 -8.56 -7.80 -3.76
C HIS A 85 -8.42 -6.86 -2.56
N LEU A 86 -9.35 -5.91 -2.38
CA LEU A 86 -9.33 -4.95 -1.27
C LEU A 86 -9.38 -5.66 0.08
N GLN A 87 -10.23 -6.68 0.21
CA GLN A 87 -10.35 -7.47 1.43
C GLN A 87 -9.10 -8.30 1.72
N SER A 88 -8.51 -8.90 0.70
CA SER A 88 -7.37 -9.82 0.86
C SER A 88 -6.03 -9.09 1.04
N ARG A 89 -5.85 -7.94 0.37
CA ARG A 89 -4.56 -7.22 0.34
C ARG A 89 -4.55 -5.93 1.16
N SER A 90 -5.71 -5.34 1.40
CA SER A 90 -5.83 -4.06 2.13
C SER A 90 -6.95 -4.09 3.18
N PRO A 91 -7.01 -5.09 4.09
CA PRO A 91 -8.06 -5.16 5.10
C PRO A 91 -8.08 -3.90 5.99
N GLY A 92 -6.91 -3.27 6.21
CA GLY A 92 -6.78 -2.04 7.00
C GLY A 92 -7.30 -0.76 6.34
N LEU A 93 -7.66 -0.78 5.05
CA LEU A 93 -8.29 0.36 4.38
C LEU A 93 -9.81 0.40 4.64
N GLY A 94 -10.41 -0.77 4.95
CA GLY A 94 -11.82 -0.91 5.23
C GLY A 94 -12.16 -0.62 6.70
N ARG A 95 -13.39 -0.18 6.96
CA ARG A 95 -13.94 -0.07 8.32
C ARG A 95 -14.75 -1.32 8.62
N LYS A 96 -14.33 -2.11 9.61
CA LYS A 96 -14.98 -3.39 9.98
C LYS A 96 -15.16 -4.32 8.75
N GLY A 97 -14.18 -4.40 7.87
CA GLY A 97 -14.25 -5.22 6.65
C GLY A 97 -15.13 -4.66 5.51
N TYR A 98 -15.71 -3.46 5.67
CA TYR A 98 -16.44 -2.77 4.60
C TYR A 98 -15.57 -1.69 3.95
N PHE A 99 -15.79 -1.46 2.65
CA PHE A 99 -15.09 -0.46 1.85
C PHE A 99 -16.05 0.57 1.27
N HIS A 100 -15.65 1.85 1.28
CA HIS A 100 -16.45 2.91 0.71
C HIS A 100 -16.45 2.82 -0.82
N TRP A 101 -17.63 2.74 -1.45
CA TRP A 101 -17.72 2.44 -2.89
C TRP A 101 -17.07 3.51 -3.79
N ARG A 102 -17.15 4.79 -3.41
CA ARG A 102 -16.52 5.88 -4.19
C ARG A 102 -15.02 6.00 -3.94
N ASN A 103 -14.62 6.13 -2.68
CA ASN A 103 -13.25 6.44 -2.31
C ASN A 103 -12.31 5.24 -2.45
N HIS A 104 -12.79 4.01 -2.22
CA HIS A 104 -11.95 2.81 -2.27
C HIS A 104 -12.20 2.03 -3.57
N VAL A 105 -13.45 1.60 -3.81
CA VAL A 105 -13.77 0.72 -4.94
C VAL A 105 -13.63 1.45 -6.28
N ALA A 106 -14.30 2.59 -6.46
CA ALA A 106 -14.22 3.33 -7.71
C ALA A 106 -12.81 3.93 -7.94
N SER A 107 -12.12 4.40 -6.90
CA SER A 107 -10.74 4.86 -7.05
C SER A 107 -9.79 3.73 -7.53
N LEU A 108 -9.95 2.51 -7.02
CA LEU A 108 -9.13 1.38 -7.48
C LEU A 108 -9.46 1.00 -8.93
N ILE A 109 -10.74 0.97 -9.30
CA ILE A 109 -11.16 0.71 -10.69
C ILE A 109 -10.56 1.78 -11.63
N ASP A 110 -10.51 3.03 -11.18
CA ASP A 110 -9.97 4.12 -11.96
C ASP A 110 -8.46 3.98 -12.21
N LYS A 111 -7.70 3.65 -11.15
CA LYS A 111 -6.26 3.40 -11.22
C LYS A 111 -5.90 2.21 -12.09
N ASN A 112 -6.73 1.16 -12.07
CA ASN A 112 -6.50 -0.09 -12.79
C ASN A 112 -7.33 -0.21 -14.07
N TRP A 113 -7.87 0.90 -14.60
CA TRP A 113 -8.83 0.89 -15.71
C TRP A 113 -8.31 0.15 -16.95
N GLU A 114 -7.09 0.48 -17.38
CA GLU A 114 -6.46 -0.10 -18.57
C GLU A 114 -6.16 -1.59 -18.44
N SER A 115 -6.07 -2.09 -17.21
CA SER A 115 -5.82 -3.50 -16.92
C SER A 115 -7.09 -4.31 -16.73
N LEU A 116 -8.16 -3.66 -16.25
CA LEU A 116 -9.46 -4.28 -16.01
C LEU A 116 -10.28 -4.39 -17.30
N PHE A 117 -10.19 -3.40 -18.18
CA PHE A 117 -11.02 -3.36 -19.39
C PHE A 117 -10.19 -3.53 -20.65
N LEU A 118 -10.79 -4.14 -21.67
CA LEU A 118 -10.22 -4.22 -23.01
C LEU A 118 -9.97 -2.81 -23.57
N LYS A 119 -8.94 -2.65 -24.41
CA LYS A 119 -8.54 -1.34 -24.99
C LYS A 119 -9.68 -0.64 -25.74
N ASP A 120 -10.63 -1.39 -26.29
CA ASP A 120 -11.79 -0.85 -27.01
C ASP A 120 -12.90 -0.31 -26.08
N PHE A 121 -12.81 -0.57 -24.77
CA PHE A 121 -13.82 -0.18 -23.80
C PHE A 121 -13.62 1.28 -23.35
N LYS A 122 -14.33 2.20 -24.04
CA LYS A 122 -14.28 3.63 -23.73
C LYS A 122 -14.95 3.95 -22.38
N LYS A 123 -14.22 4.67 -21.53
CA LYS A 123 -14.68 5.15 -20.22
C LYS A 123 -15.80 6.20 -20.37
N LYS A 124 -17.03 5.82 -20.01
CA LYS A 124 -18.20 6.73 -20.02
C LYS A 124 -18.11 7.74 -18.88
N LYS A 125 -18.43 9.03 -19.08
CA LYS A 125 -18.36 10.07 -18.02
C LYS A 125 -19.14 9.75 -16.72
N LYS A 126 -20.22 8.96 -16.80
CA LYS A 126 -21.08 8.57 -15.66
C LYS A 126 -20.82 7.15 -15.12
N TRP A 127 -19.70 6.51 -15.47
CA TRP A 127 -19.40 5.11 -15.09
C TRP A 127 -19.41 4.86 -13.57
N VAL A 128 -19.04 5.88 -12.78
CA VAL A 128 -19.02 5.82 -11.31
C VAL A 128 -20.41 5.49 -10.76
N GLY A 129 -21.49 5.97 -11.38
CA GLY A 129 -22.86 5.62 -10.99
C GLY A 129 -23.22 4.15 -11.26
N THR A 130 -22.59 3.53 -12.26
CA THR A 130 -22.77 2.11 -12.57
C THR A 130 -22.21 1.21 -11.46
N VAL A 131 -21.14 1.64 -10.79
CA VAL A 131 -20.59 0.93 -9.61
C VAL A 131 -21.64 0.85 -8.52
N ALA A 132 -22.19 1.99 -8.09
CA ALA A 132 -23.22 2.03 -7.05
C ALA A 132 -24.48 1.24 -7.45
N GLY A 133 -24.96 1.40 -8.69
CA GLY A 133 -26.12 0.67 -9.19
C GLY A 133 -25.92 -0.84 -9.22
N THR A 134 -24.73 -1.31 -9.59
CA THR A 134 -24.41 -2.74 -9.65
C THR A 134 -24.28 -3.33 -8.25
N LEU A 135 -23.65 -2.62 -7.31
CA LEU A 135 -23.58 -3.04 -5.90
C LEU A 135 -24.97 -3.22 -5.29
N SER A 136 -25.87 -2.25 -5.50
CA SER A 136 -27.25 -2.33 -5.01
C SER A 136 -28.05 -3.45 -5.68
N HIS A 137 -27.92 -3.63 -6.99
CA HIS A 137 -28.65 -4.67 -7.73
C HIS A 137 -28.29 -6.09 -7.27
N PHE A 138 -27.02 -6.34 -6.95
CA PHE A 138 -26.54 -7.66 -6.51
C PHE A 138 -26.41 -7.79 -4.99
N SER A 139 -27.01 -6.87 -4.23
CA SER A 139 -26.93 -6.84 -2.77
C SER A 139 -27.61 -8.00 -2.06
N THR A 140 -28.59 -8.63 -2.72
CA THR A 140 -29.30 -9.80 -2.19
C THR A 140 -28.51 -11.10 -2.37
N TYR A 141 -27.40 -11.09 -3.13
CA TYR A 141 -26.66 -12.30 -3.50
C TYR A 141 -25.18 -12.25 -3.11
N PHE A 142 -24.46 -11.23 -3.57
CA PHE A 142 -22.99 -11.21 -3.51
C PHE A 142 -22.40 -10.05 -2.72
N PHE A 143 -23.15 -8.97 -2.52
CA PHE A 143 -22.67 -7.77 -1.83
C PHE A 143 -23.47 -7.45 -0.58
N LYS A 144 -22.80 -7.12 0.53
CA LYS A 144 -23.44 -6.71 1.77
C LYS A 144 -23.24 -5.22 2.00
N SER A 145 -24.33 -4.51 2.28
CA SER A 145 -24.29 -3.11 2.70
C SER A 145 -23.86 -3.01 4.16
N GLY A 146 -22.91 -2.12 4.44
CA GLY A 146 -22.34 -1.86 5.76
C GLY A 146 -22.99 -0.70 6.51
N THR A 147 -24.06 -0.09 5.98
CA THR A 147 -24.65 1.13 6.55
C THR A 147 -25.02 0.98 8.03
N SER A 148 -25.59 -0.16 8.42
CA SER A 148 -25.96 -0.44 9.81
C SER A 148 -24.77 -0.76 10.71
N VAL A 149 -23.63 -1.17 10.16
CA VAL A 149 -22.44 -1.61 10.91
C VAL A 149 -21.44 -0.47 11.11
N VAL A 150 -21.33 0.40 10.10
CA VAL A 150 -20.42 1.55 10.08
C VAL A 150 -21.12 2.85 10.49
N ASN A 151 -22.47 2.85 10.62
CA ASN A 151 -23.31 4.03 10.87
C ASN A 151 -23.15 5.16 9.83
N GLU A 152 -22.60 4.85 8.67
CA GLU A 152 -22.42 5.75 7.54
C GLU A 152 -22.94 5.05 6.27
N PRO A 153 -23.57 5.78 5.33
CA PRO A 153 -23.96 5.20 4.05
C PRO A 153 -22.72 4.89 3.19
N ALA A 154 -22.93 4.20 2.06
CA ALA A 154 -21.91 3.98 1.02
C ALA A 154 -20.79 2.95 1.32
N TRP A 155 -20.92 2.15 2.37
CA TRP A 155 -19.97 1.08 2.71
C TRP A 155 -20.45 -0.29 2.23
N TRP A 156 -19.57 -1.06 1.58
CA TRP A 156 -19.91 -2.34 0.94
C TRP A 156 -18.82 -3.39 1.16
N ALA A 157 -19.22 -4.66 1.22
CA ALA A 157 -18.31 -5.80 1.31
C ALA A 157 -18.85 -7.00 0.50
N LEU A 158 -18.02 -8.02 0.30
CA LEU A 158 -18.48 -9.30 -0.24
C LEU A 158 -19.25 -10.07 0.84
N THR A 159 -20.40 -10.65 0.47
CA THR A 159 -21.17 -11.50 1.39
C THR A 159 -20.36 -12.73 1.82
N TYR A 160 -19.63 -13.32 0.86
CA TYR A 160 -18.82 -14.53 1.05
C TYR A 160 -17.34 -14.21 0.77
N PRO A 161 -16.57 -13.78 1.78
CA PRO A 161 -15.23 -13.25 1.58
C PRO A 161 -14.20 -14.31 1.19
N LYS A 162 -14.46 -15.58 1.52
CA LYS A 162 -13.56 -16.70 1.24
C LYS A 162 -13.74 -17.26 -0.19
N LEU A 163 -14.81 -16.90 -0.89
CA LEU A 163 -15.06 -17.39 -2.25
C LEU A 163 -14.24 -16.60 -3.26
N THR A 164 -13.54 -17.30 -4.15
CA THR A 164 -12.76 -16.66 -5.22
C THR A 164 -13.67 -15.98 -6.25
N PRO A 165 -13.15 -14.99 -7.00
CA PRO A 165 -13.91 -14.32 -8.06
C PRO A 165 -14.47 -15.28 -9.13
N ASN A 166 -13.79 -16.39 -9.39
CA ASN A 166 -14.25 -17.39 -10.36
C ASN A 166 -15.45 -18.19 -9.86
N VAL A 167 -15.41 -18.66 -8.62
CA VAL A 167 -16.56 -19.37 -8.03
C VAL A 167 -17.79 -18.47 -8.06
N ILE A 168 -17.64 -17.21 -7.64
CA ILE A 168 -18.73 -16.23 -7.69
C ILE A 168 -19.24 -16.02 -9.13
N SER A 169 -18.34 -15.92 -10.11
CA SER A 169 -18.72 -15.84 -11.52
C SER A 169 -19.50 -17.08 -11.99
N ASN A 170 -19.04 -18.28 -11.64
CA ASN A 170 -19.68 -19.55 -12.02
C ASN A 170 -21.05 -19.71 -11.36
N LEU A 171 -21.17 -19.34 -10.08
CA LEU A 171 -22.44 -19.28 -9.36
C LEU A 171 -23.41 -18.33 -10.06
N TYR A 172 -22.95 -17.14 -10.47
CA TYR A 172 -23.79 -16.20 -11.19
C TYR A 172 -24.25 -16.74 -12.54
N SER A 173 -23.35 -17.37 -13.31
CA SER A 173 -23.71 -18.00 -14.58
C SER A 173 -24.74 -19.12 -14.41
N ALA A 174 -24.56 -19.99 -13.40
CA ALA A 174 -25.51 -21.03 -13.06
C ALA A 174 -26.88 -20.44 -12.68
N PHE A 175 -26.89 -19.40 -11.84
CA PHE A 175 -28.09 -18.67 -11.45
C PHE A 175 -28.83 -18.06 -12.64
N THR A 176 -28.11 -17.42 -13.58
CA THR A 176 -28.75 -16.85 -14.78
C THR A 176 -29.37 -17.92 -15.68
N ASN A 177 -28.73 -19.08 -15.81
CA ASN A 177 -29.23 -20.19 -16.61
C ASN A 177 -30.48 -20.82 -15.99
N GLU A 178 -30.48 -21.06 -14.68
CA GLU A 178 -31.66 -21.58 -13.97
C GLU A 178 -32.82 -20.58 -13.99
N LYS A 179 -32.54 -19.27 -13.87
CA LYS A 179 -33.56 -18.23 -14.02
C LYS A 179 -34.21 -18.24 -15.41
N GLN A 180 -33.44 -18.52 -16.46
CA GLN A 180 -33.99 -18.67 -17.82
C GLN A 180 -34.88 -19.92 -17.93
N LYS A 181 -34.48 -21.06 -17.35
CA LYS A 181 -35.29 -22.28 -17.32
C LYS A 181 -36.60 -22.08 -16.54
N ILE A 182 -36.55 -21.48 -15.36
CA ILE A 182 -37.72 -21.22 -14.51
C ILE A 182 -38.72 -20.28 -15.20
N LYS A 183 -38.23 -19.26 -15.94
CA LYS A 183 -39.08 -18.40 -16.77
C LYS A 183 -39.82 -19.18 -17.86
N ILE A 184 -39.15 -20.15 -18.49
CA ILE A 184 -39.77 -21.04 -19.48
C ILE A 184 -40.80 -21.95 -18.82
N LEU A 185 -40.50 -22.47 -17.63
CA LEU A 185 -41.35 -23.38 -16.86
C LEU A 185 -42.47 -22.69 -16.06
N LYS A 186 -42.55 -21.36 -16.09
CA LYS A 186 -43.56 -20.53 -15.38
C LYS A 186 -43.72 -20.86 -13.88
N MET A 187 -42.64 -21.24 -13.21
CA MET A 187 -42.65 -21.51 -11.76
C MET A 187 -42.42 -20.23 -10.94
N SER A 188 -43.05 -20.12 -9.78
CA SER A 188 -42.90 -18.99 -8.85
C SER A 188 -41.94 -19.33 -7.71
N ILE A 189 -40.64 -19.11 -7.92
CA ILE A 189 -39.60 -19.17 -6.87
C ILE A 189 -38.98 -17.79 -6.77
N THR A 190 -38.71 -17.31 -5.54
CA THR A 190 -38.06 -16.01 -5.37
C THR A 190 -36.60 -16.09 -5.80
N ASP A 191 -36.06 -15.01 -6.38
CA ASP A 191 -34.69 -15.00 -6.90
C ASP A 191 -33.64 -15.28 -5.79
N ALA A 192 -33.92 -14.90 -4.54
CA ALA A 192 -33.05 -15.15 -3.40
C ALA A 192 -33.02 -16.64 -3.00
N GLU A 193 -34.18 -17.30 -2.93
CA GLU A 193 -34.27 -18.74 -2.62
C GLU A 193 -33.60 -19.58 -3.71
N LEU A 194 -33.80 -19.21 -4.98
CA LEU A 194 -33.14 -19.88 -6.10
C LEU A 194 -31.62 -19.76 -6.01
N PHE A 195 -31.11 -18.58 -5.64
CA PHE A 195 -29.68 -18.38 -5.46
C PHE A 195 -29.11 -19.22 -4.31
N THR A 196 -29.79 -19.26 -3.16
CA THR A 196 -29.38 -20.07 -2.00
C THR A 196 -29.36 -21.57 -2.34
N GLN A 197 -30.34 -22.08 -3.08
CA GLN A 197 -30.34 -23.47 -3.55
C GLN A 197 -29.14 -23.78 -4.45
N ILE A 198 -28.78 -22.86 -5.36
CA ILE A 198 -27.63 -23.02 -6.25
C ILE A 198 -26.32 -22.91 -5.46
N LEU A 199 -26.25 -22.02 -4.47
CA LEU A 199 -25.10 -21.85 -3.59
C LEU A 199 -24.79 -23.14 -2.83
N HIS A 200 -25.77 -23.72 -2.13
CA HIS A 200 -25.58 -24.99 -1.39
C HIS A 200 -25.34 -26.19 -2.31
N LYS A 201 -25.86 -26.16 -3.55
CA LYS A 201 -25.58 -27.21 -4.54
C LYS A 201 -24.14 -27.17 -5.06
N HIS A 202 -23.55 -25.98 -5.17
CA HIS A 202 -22.22 -25.77 -5.77
C HIS A 202 -21.09 -25.64 -4.75
N VAL A 203 -21.37 -25.20 -3.52
CA VAL A 203 -20.38 -25.05 -2.45
C VAL A 203 -20.77 -25.99 -1.30
N LYS A 204 -20.04 -27.11 -1.18
CA LYS A 204 -20.31 -28.15 -0.17
C LYS A 204 -19.71 -27.87 1.21
N ASN A 205 -18.68 -27.01 1.27
CA ASN A 205 -18.01 -26.69 2.53
C ASN A 205 -18.66 -25.46 3.19
N GLU A 206 -19.34 -25.66 4.31
CA GLU A 206 -20.05 -24.60 5.04
C GLU A 206 -19.10 -23.52 5.60
N ASP A 207 -17.84 -23.86 5.87
CA ASP A 207 -16.81 -22.93 6.35
C ASP A 207 -16.43 -21.86 5.31
N LEU A 208 -16.75 -22.08 4.03
CA LEU A 208 -16.56 -21.11 2.95
C LEU A 208 -17.76 -20.18 2.77
N LEU A 209 -18.91 -20.58 3.32
CA LEU A 209 -20.16 -19.83 3.28
C LEU A 209 -20.36 -18.92 4.49
N THR A 210 -19.41 -18.93 5.44
CA THR A 210 -19.47 -18.05 6.62
C THR A 210 -19.53 -16.59 6.18
N PRO A 211 -20.63 -15.87 6.47
CA PRO A 211 -20.70 -14.44 6.20
C PRO A 211 -19.65 -13.72 7.05
N LEU A 212 -19.28 -12.51 6.62
CA LEU A 212 -18.27 -11.64 7.27
C LEU A 212 -18.40 -11.42 8.80
N PHE A 213 -19.50 -11.86 9.43
CA PHE A 213 -19.73 -11.85 10.88
C PHE A 213 -20.61 -13.02 11.33
N SER A 214 -19.99 -14.11 11.79
CA SER A 214 -20.55 -15.02 12.79
C SER A 214 -19.55 -15.01 13.94
N ILE A 215 -19.92 -14.41 15.08
CA ILE A 215 -19.14 -14.54 16.32
C ILE A 215 -19.68 -15.76 17.06
N ASP A 216 -18.80 -16.67 17.40
CA ASP A 216 -19.03 -17.82 18.26
C ASP A 216 -19.76 -17.41 19.54
N THR A 217 -20.98 -17.89 19.72
CA THR A 217 -21.72 -17.79 20.98
C THR A 217 -21.76 -19.17 21.62
N SER A 218 -20.62 -19.59 22.17
CA SER A 218 -20.45 -20.71 23.11
C SER A 218 -18.96 -20.67 23.51
N VAL A 219 -18.53 -20.39 24.74
CA VAL A 219 -18.93 -21.00 26.00
C VAL A 219 -18.63 -19.97 27.10
N MET A 220 -19.63 -19.58 27.88
CA MET A 220 -19.40 -19.14 29.25
C MET A 220 -20.56 -19.68 30.06
N GLU A 221 -20.23 -20.66 30.90
CA GLU A 221 -21.14 -21.39 31.76
C GLU A 221 -21.95 -20.44 32.63
N THR A 222 -23.25 -20.66 32.63
CA THR A 222 -24.20 -20.11 33.59
C THR A 222 -23.88 -20.66 34.97
N SER A 223 -23.25 -19.86 35.82
CA SER A 223 -23.32 -20.05 37.27
C SER A 223 -24.56 -19.34 37.79
N GLU A 224 -25.56 -20.15 38.12
CA GLU A 224 -26.79 -19.78 38.80
C GLU A 224 -26.49 -19.18 40.17
N VAL A 225 -27.04 -17.99 40.45
CA VAL A 225 -27.35 -17.56 41.82
C VAL A 225 -28.74 -16.94 41.79
N GLN A 226 -29.63 -17.55 42.57
CA GLN A 226 -31.00 -17.13 42.87
C GLN A 226 -30.96 -15.94 43.84
N ASP A 227 -31.86 -14.96 43.68
CA ASP A 227 -32.69 -14.46 44.78
C ASP A 227 -33.75 -13.45 44.30
N GLU A 228 -34.73 -13.24 45.17
CA GLU A 228 -36.15 -13.07 44.91
C GLU A 228 -36.70 -11.64 44.69
N GLU A 229 -37.89 -11.63 44.07
CA GLU A 229 -39.07 -10.77 44.28
C GLU A 229 -38.99 -9.21 44.24
N ALA A 230 -39.76 -8.61 43.32
CA ALA A 230 -41.12 -8.12 43.63
C ALA A 230 -41.78 -7.34 42.46
N LYS A 231 -43.01 -7.74 42.12
CA LYS A 231 -43.91 -7.09 41.15
C LYS A 231 -44.55 -5.82 41.72
N LYS A 232 -44.67 -4.75 40.92
CA LYS A 232 -45.87 -3.88 40.90
C LYS A 232 -46.19 -3.38 39.49
N THR A 233 -47.41 -3.64 39.06
CA THR A 233 -48.08 -3.24 37.82
C THR A 233 -48.99 -2.03 38.08
N LYS A 234 -49.09 -1.08 37.14
CA LYS A 234 -50.28 -0.25 36.78
C LYS A 234 -49.92 0.67 35.59
N GLN A 235 -50.34 0.34 34.37
CA GLN A 235 -51.54 0.79 33.63
C GLN A 235 -51.52 2.24 33.08
N PHE A 236 -51.30 2.32 31.76
CA PHE A 236 -51.86 3.18 30.69
C PHE A 236 -52.39 4.61 30.96
N SER A 237 -51.98 5.57 30.11
CA SER A 237 -52.91 6.23 29.18
C SER A 237 -52.19 6.90 27.99
N VAL A 238 -52.80 6.77 26.81
CA VAL A 238 -52.46 7.47 25.56
C VAL A 238 -53.40 8.66 25.44
N ASN A 239 -52.91 9.84 25.08
CA ASN A 239 -53.74 10.84 24.41
C ASN A 239 -52.97 11.66 23.37
N LYS A 240 -53.63 11.82 22.22
CA LYS A 240 -53.17 12.41 20.94
C LYS A 240 -53.22 13.95 20.92
N ARG A 241 -52.51 14.48 19.91
CA ARG A 241 -52.66 15.76 19.14
C ARG A 241 -51.63 16.83 19.53
N LYS A 242 -51.03 17.61 18.62
CA LYS A 242 -51.06 17.75 17.16
C LYS A 242 -49.80 18.52 16.72
N SER A 243 -49.43 18.32 15.47
CA SER A 243 -48.42 19.01 14.64
C SER A 243 -48.38 20.54 14.73
N LEU A 244 -47.21 21.13 14.45
CA LEU A 244 -46.96 22.01 13.28
C LEU A 244 -45.47 22.47 13.25
N LEU A 245 -44.82 22.26 12.11
CA LEU A 245 -43.53 22.89 11.76
C LEU A 245 -43.70 24.41 11.57
N PRO A 246 -42.59 25.16 11.53
CA PRO A 246 -42.44 26.17 10.49
C PRO A 246 -41.15 25.98 9.67
N THR A 247 -41.28 26.21 8.36
CA THR A 247 -40.21 26.40 7.37
C THR A 247 -40.49 27.72 6.63
N PHE A 248 -39.43 28.28 6.03
CA PHE A 248 -39.28 29.50 5.18
C PHE A 248 -38.58 30.67 5.90
N GLU A 249 -37.64 31.43 5.31
CA GLU A 249 -36.79 31.35 4.12
C GLU A 249 -35.78 32.53 4.21
N SER A 250 -34.83 32.56 3.28
CA SER A 250 -33.74 33.52 3.06
C SER A 250 -34.08 35.03 3.20
N THR A 251 -33.18 35.82 3.82
CA THR A 251 -32.64 37.09 3.25
C THR A 251 -31.56 37.78 4.13
N SER A 252 -30.40 38.00 3.49
CA SER A 252 -29.49 39.16 3.55
C SER A 252 -28.95 39.78 4.87
N LYS A 253 -27.60 39.82 4.91
CA LYS A 253 -26.70 40.95 5.24
C LYS A 253 -26.62 41.45 6.70
N LYS A 254 -25.35 41.58 7.13
CA LYS A 254 -24.81 42.36 8.27
C LYS A 254 -25.16 41.81 9.66
N LEU A 255 -24.21 41.13 10.29
CA LEU A 255 -23.49 41.65 11.46
C LEU A 255 -22.50 40.59 11.94
N LEU A 256 -21.21 40.96 11.98
CA LEU A 256 -20.26 40.79 13.10
C LEU A 256 -18.84 40.97 12.55
N LYS A 257 -18.50 42.24 12.36
CA LYS A 257 -17.14 42.73 12.59
C LYS A 257 -16.87 42.67 14.09
N LEU A 258 -15.59 42.52 14.42
CA LEU A 258 -14.93 42.69 15.72
C LEU A 258 -14.76 41.39 16.55
N ASN A 259 -13.64 40.72 16.34
CA ASN A 259 -12.59 40.80 17.37
C ASN A 259 -11.20 40.66 16.71
N LYS A 260 -10.51 41.79 16.58
CA LYS A 260 -9.08 41.88 16.29
C LYS A 260 -8.40 42.01 17.64
N ASN A 261 -7.49 41.07 17.97
CA ASN A 261 -6.15 41.32 18.52
C ASN A 261 -5.66 40.08 19.30
N ALA A 262 -4.96 39.20 18.60
CA ALA A 262 -3.85 38.41 19.14
C ALA A 262 -2.97 37.98 17.96
N THR A 263 -2.07 38.87 17.58
CA THR A 263 -0.95 38.64 16.66
C THR A 263 0.12 37.82 17.37
N VAL A 264 0.47 36.64 16.87
CA VAL A 264 1.83 36.09 16.66
C VAL A 264 1.64 34.76 15.91
N PHE A 265 2.46 34.49 14.88
CA PHE A 265 2.41 33.39 13.90
C PHE A 265 1.60 33.62 12.62
N SER A 266 2.03 34.59 11.82
CA SER A 266 1.99 34.48 10.36
C SER A 266 3.26 35.14 9.83
N ASN A 267 4.21 34.32 9.40
CA ASN A 267 5.33 34.63 8.49
C ASN A 267 6.39 33.53 8.63
N LEU A 268 6.13 32.36 8.02
CA LEU A 268 7.19 31.45 7.57
C LEU A 268 6.68 30.38 6.56
N GLY A 269 5.68 30.73 5.74
CA GLY A 269 4.98 29.75 4.88
C GLY A 269 4.94 30.05 3.38
N ASP A 270 5.13 31.29 2.95
CA ASP A 270 4.64 31.72 1.62
C ASP A 270 5.70 32.06 0.56
N GLU A 271 6.99 31.74 0.75
CA GLU A 271 8.03 32.07 -0.24
C GLU A 271 8.56 30.89 -1.09
N LEU A 272 8.07 29.66 -0.94
CA LEU A 272 8.60 28.51 -1.70
C LEU A 272 7.62 27.87 -2.69
N THR A 273 6.42 28.46 -2.87
CA THR A 273 5.38 27.86 -3.73
C THR A 273 5.11 28.66 -5.02
N ALA A 274 5.66 29.88 -5.16
CA ALA A 274 5.41 30.74 -6.31
C ALA A 274 6.42 30.59 -7.47
N SER A 275 7.51 29.84 -7.29
CA SER A 275 8.58 29.68 -8.30
C SER A 275 8.46 28.44 -9.19
N TYR A 276 7.43 27.60 -9.00
CA TYR A 276 7.30 26.31 -9.72
C TYR A 276 6.22 26.27 -10.83
N LEU A 277 5.53 27.37 -11.12
CA LEU A 277 4.40 27.38 -12.06
C LEU A 277 4.45 28.48 -13.15
N LYS A 278 5.61 29.09 -13.42
CA LYS A 278 5.78 30.06 -14.53
C LYS A 278 7.04 29.81 -15.36
N GLN A 279 7.18 28.62 -15.94
CA GLN A 279 8.05 28.41 -17.10
C GLN A 279 7.47 27.28 -17.95
N ASN A 280 6.47 27.62 -18.77
CA ASN A 280 6.23 27.06 -20.11
C ASN A 280 5.00 27.76 -20.69
N GLU A 281 5.10 28.11 -21.99
CA GLU A 281 4.23 29.00 -22.78
C GLU A 281 4.67 30.48 -22.68
N SER A 282 5.45 31.03 -23.63
CA SER A 282 5.01 31.24 -25.01
C SER A 282 6.12 31.73 -25.97
N SER A 283 5.88 31.42 -27.25
CA SER A 283 6.21 32.12 -28.51
C SER A 283 7.66 32.34 -29.00
N SER A 284 8.05 31.53 -29.99
CA SER A 284 8.49 31.88 -31.36
C SER A 284 9.11 33.26 -31.64
N ASN A 285 10.37 33.25 -32.14
CA ASN A 285 10.81 34.04 -33.29
C ASN A 285 12.10 33.43 -33.91
N ASP A 286 12.13 33.48 -35.24
CA ASP A 286 13.10 32.92 -36.17
C ASP A 286 14.52 33.49 -36.04
N VAL A 287 15.54 32.63 -36.17
CA VAL A 287 16.80 32.94 -36.88
C VAL A 287 17.35 31.63 -37.50
N GLU A 288 17.41 31.59 -38.82
CA GLU A 288 18.11 30.58 -39.63
C GLU A 288 19.63 30.62 -39.40
N LEU A 289 20.30 29.46 -39.40
CA LEU A 289 21.65 29.29 -39.97
C LEU A 289 22.03 27.80 -40.18
N SER A 290 21.90 27.41 -41.46
CA SER A 290 22.77 26.52 -42.27
C SER A 290 23.40 25.23 -41.70
N VAL A 291 22.81 24.09 -42.11
CA VAL A 291 23.40 22.93 -42.83
C VAL A 291 24.80 22.38 -42.43
N LYS A 292 24.84 21.11 -41.99
CA LYS A 292 25.49 19.99 -42.70
C LYS A 292 25.11 18.62 -42.11
N LYS A 293 24.38 17.81 -42.90
CA LYS A 293 24.02 16.42 -42.61
C LYS A 293 25.20 15.48 -42.88
N LYS A 294 25.43 14.50 -42.00
CA LYS A 294 26.03 13.20 -42.34
C LYS A 294 25.13 12.08 -41.78
N PRO A 295 24.98 10.96 -42.50
CA PRO A 295 23.97 9.96 -42.21
C PRO A 295 24.48 8.97 -41.16
N TYR A 296 23.69 8.69 -40.14
CA TYR A 296 23.86 7.48 -39.34
C TYR A 296 22.48 6.85 -39.14
N SER A 297 22.42 5.57 -39.49
CA SER A 297 21.26 4.69 -39.58
C SER A 297 20.40 4.71 -38.32
N GLU A 298 19.10 4.89 -38.53
CA GLU A 298 18.05 4.62 -37.55
C GLU A 298 18.02 3.12 -37.22
N GLU A 299 18.68 2.73 -36.13
CA GLU A 299 18.18 1.62 -35.33
C GLU A 299 17.27 2.22 -34.26
N LYS A 300 15.95 2.18 -34.51
CA LYS A 300 14.98 2.28 -33.43
C LYS A 300 15.22 1.10 -32.51
N GLU A 301 16.05 1.29 -31.48
CA GLU A 301 16.01 0.44 -30.30
C GLU A 301 14.59 0.54 -29.77
N SER A 302 13.77 -0.45 -30.14
CA SER A 302 12.50 -0.71 -29.51
C SER A 302 12.76 -0.73 -28.01
N VAL A 303 12.16 0.21 -27.28
CA VAL A 303 12.20 0.25 -25.82
C VAL A 303 11.80 -1.14 -25.35
N LYS A 304 12.79 -1.94 -24.94
CA LYS A 304 12.56 -3.22 -24.28
C LYS A 304 11.80 -2.85 -23.01
N LEU A 305 10.49 -3.10 -23.00
CA LEU A 305 9.67 -3.10 -21.80
C LEU A 305 10.24 -4.18 -20.88
N LEU A 306 11.21 -3.78 -20.05
CA LEU A 306 11.73 -4.57 -18.95
C LEU A 306 10.53 -4.90 -18.05
N ASN A 307 10.28 -6.20 -17.94
CA ASN A 307 9.19 -6.80 -17.18
C ASN A 307 9.17 -6.21 -15.74
N PRO A 308 8.09 -5.50 -15.32
CA PRO A 308 8.05 -4.71 -14.09
C PRO A 308 8.04 -5.51 -12.78
N LEU A 309 8.24 -6.84 -12.83
CA LEU A 309 8.32 -7.74 -11.69
C LEU A 309 9.76 -8.15 -11.35
N CYS A 310 10.68 -7.18 -11.23
CA CYS A 310 11.79 -7.39 -10.30
C CYS A 310 11.20 -7.41 -8.88
N HIS A 311 10.67 -8.57 -8.48
CA HIS A 311 10.08 -8.80 -7.17
C HIS A 311 10.99 -8.18 -6.12
N TYR A 312 10.45 -7.18 -5.45
CA TYR A 312 11.07 -6.58 -4.30
C TYR A 312 11.12 -7.69 -3.25
N ASN A 313 12.28 -8.34 -3.13
CA ASN A 313 12.39 -9.56 -2.36
C ASN A 313 12.21 -9.23 -0.87
N THR A 314 11.00 -9.42 -0.35
CA THR A 314 10.65 -9.15 1.05
C THR A 314 11.22 -10.17 2.02
N SER A 315 11.85 -11.25 1.52
CA SER A 315 12.46 -12.30 2.32
C SER A 315 13.90 -12.57 1.89
N LEU A 316 14.88 -12.36 2.76
CA LEU A 316 16.26 -12.76 2.46
C LEU A 316 16.40 -14.28 2.55
N SER A 317 16.73 -14.94 1.43
CA SER A 317 17.05 -16.37 1.41
C SER A 317 18.28 -16.68 2.28
N SER A 318 18.45 -17.93 2.72
CA SER A 318 19.65 -18.35 3.47
C SER A 318 20.95 -18.04 2.72
N ALA A 319 20.95 -18.20 1.39
CA ALA A 319 22.06 -17.82 0.52
C ALA A 319 22.30 -16.30 0.47
N ALA A 320 21.24 -15.49 0.50
CA ALA A 320 21.36 -14.02 0.59
C ALA A 320 21.90 -13.58 1.97
N LYS A 321 21.49 -14.25 3.06
CA LYS A 321 22.05 -14.03 4.40
C LYS A 321 23.54 -14.38 4.45
N GLN A 322 23.95 -15.50 3.87
CA GLN A 322 25.36 -15.88 3.78
C GLN A 322 26.19 -14.91 2.94
N LYS A 323 25.68 -14.45 1.78
CA LYS A 323 26.33 -13.38 0.99
C LYS A 323 26.41 -12.05 1.75
N GLY A 324 25.40 -11.76 2.58
CA GLY A 324 25.34 -10.59 3.46
C GLY A 324 26.46 -10.53 4.51
N ASN A 325 27.13 -11.66 4.82
CA ASN A 325 28.24 -11.69 5.76
C ASN A 325 29.55 -11.12 5.18
N GLN A 326 29.64 -10.96 3.86
CA GLN A 326 30.83 -10.36 3.24
C GLN A 326 30.95 -8.88 3.63
N MET A 327 32.14 -8.46 4.06
CA MET A 327 32.41 -7.09 4.52
C MET A 327 31.97 -6.03 3.50
N LYS A 328 32.18 -6.28 2.21
CA LYS A 328 31.73 -5.40 1.12
C LYS A 328 30.20 -5.18 1.15
N VAL A 329 29.42 -6.24 1.37
CA VAL A 329 27.95 -6.21 1.40
C VAL A 329 27.43 -5.61 2.72
N ARG A 330 28.20 -5.74 3.83
CA ARG A 330 27.90 -5.10 5.11
C ARG A 330 28.16 -3.59 5.13
N LEU A 331 28.86 -3.07 4.14
CA LEU A 331 29.18 -1.63 4.03
C LEU A 331 28.42 -0.96 2.88
N MET A 332 28.21 -1.69 1.79
CA MET A 332 27.71 -1.13 0.55
C MET A 332 26.25 -1.53 0.29
N GLY A 333 25.45 -0.58 -0.18
CA GLY A 333 24.17 -0.81 -0.82
C GLY A 333 24.28 -0.76 -2.34
N GLY A 334 23.37 -1.43 -3.02
CA GLY A 334 23.17 -1.28 -4.46
C GLY A 334 21.87 -0.52 -4.74
N ILE A 335 21.82 0.16 -5.89
CA ILE A 335 20.67 0.94 -6.30
C ILE A 335 20.12 0.30 -7.58
N ARG A 336 18.91 -0.24 -7.50
CA ARG A 336 18.13 -0.61 -8.68
C ARG A 336 17.66 0.64 -9.40
N LYS A 337 17.86 0.70 -10.72
CA LYS A 337 17.45 1.81 -11.59
C LYS A 337 16.01 1.70 -12.08
N ASP A 338 15.38 0.55 -11.87
CA ASP A 338 14.01 0.29 -12.29
C ASP A 338 13.01 0.78 -11.25
N LEU A 339 11.77 1.04 -11.69
CA LEU A 339 10.66 1.37 -10.79
C LEU A 339 10.36 0.18 -9.88
N ILE A 340 10.09 0.46 -8.60
CA ILE A 340 9.79 -0.56 -7.60
C ILE A 340 8.29 -0.50 -7.27
N LEU A 341 7.55 -1.60 -7.46
CA LEU A 341 6.17 -1.66 -6.99
C LEU A 341 6.16 -1.91 -5.47
N SER A 342 5.62 -0.99 -4.70
CA SER A 342 5.49 -1.15 -3.25
C SER A 342 4.50 -2.25 -2.88
N PRO A 343 4.89 -3.26 -2.07
CA PRO A 343 3.98 -4.30 -1.60
C PRO A 343 2.85 -3.76 -0.72
N TYR A 344 3.07 -2.63 -0.04
CA TYR A 344 2.11 -2.04 0.90
C TYR A 344 1.12 -1.11 0.21
N SER A 345 1.59 -0.08 -0.50
CA SER A 345 0.71 0.91 -1.13
C SER A 345 0.27 0.55 -2.55
N SER A 346 0.90 -0.46 -3.17
CA SER A 346 0.73 -0.79 -4.60
C SER A 346 1.04 0.38 -5.55
N ILE A 347 1.91 1.30 -5.13
CA ILE A 347 2.38 2.43 -5.94
C ILE A 347 3.76 2.10 -6.51
N TYR A 348 4.04 2.56 -7.73
CA TYR A 348 5.38 2.52 -8.31
C TYR A 348 6.25 3.62 -7.72
N LEU A 349 7.27 3.20 -6.99
CA LEU A 349 8.31 4.02 -6.40
C LEU A 349 9.42 4.28 -7.41
N LYS A 350 9.80 5.55 -7.53
CA LYS A 350 10.97 5.96 -8.32
C LYS A 350 12.25 5.43 -7.65
N PRO A 351 13.29 5.13 -8.45
CA PRO A 351 14.60 4.70 -7.92
C PRO A 351 15.18 5.67 -6.88
N TYR A 352 14.92 6.97 -7.08
CA TYR A 352 15.38 8.05 -6.23
C TYR A 352 14.19 8.86 -5.72
N ILE A 353 14.19 9.12 -4.42
CA ILE A 353 13.35 10.13 -3.75
C ILE A 353 13.92 11.52 -4.07
N ARG A 354 15.24 11.66 -3.96
CA ARG A 354 15.99 12.89 -4.22
C ARG A 354 17.44 12.56 -4.53
N ARG A 355 18.07 13.34 -5.41
CA ARG A 355 19.53 13.32 -5.59
C ARG A 355 20.07 14.69 -5.27
N ASP A 356 21.08 14.74 -4.41
CA ASP A 356 21.61 15.97 -3.85
C ASP A 356 23.09 16.14 -4.21
N THR A 357 23.38 17.16 -5.01
CA THR A 357 24.73 17.54 -5.47
C THR A 357 25.25 18.78 -4.77
N GLU A 358 24.55 19.30 -3.77
CA GLU A 358 24.87 20.55 -3.07
C GLU A 358 25.42 20.26 -1.68
N THR A 359 24.78 19.35 -0.94
CA THR A 359 25.15 19.04 0.44
C THR A 359 26.60 18.58 0.56
N TYR A 360 27.35 19.19 1.48
CA TYR A 360 28.78 18.94 1.66
C TYR A 360 29.14 18.61 3.12
N PRO A 361 29.05 17.32 3.52
CA PRO A 361 29.33 16.85 4.88
C PRO A 361 30.81 16.96 5.28
N THR A 362 31.06 17.02 6.58
CA THR A 362 32.42 17.13 7.17
C THR A 362 33.35 16.02 6.70
N TRP A 363 32.85 14.78 6.57
CA TRP A 363 33.64 13.68 6.04
C TRP A 363 34.16 13.92 4.63
N LEU A 364 33.32 14.48 3.73
CA LEU A 364 33.74 14.78 2.37
C LEU A 364 34.75 15.94 2.34
N ARG A 365 34.54 16.97 3.17
CA ARG A 365 35.49 18.09 3.34
C ARG A 365 36.88 17.58 3.73
N LEU A 366 36.94 16.74 4.77
CA LEU A 366 38.18 16.16 5.24
C LEU A 366 38.86 15.31 4.15
N MET A 367 38.10 14.49 3.44
CA MET A 367 38.65 13.66 2.36
C MET A 367 39.21 14.48 1.21
N THR A 368 38.55 15.59 0.84
CA THR A 368 39.10 16.50 -0.18
C THR A 368 40.39 17.17 0.29
N GLU A 369 40.44 17.59 1.55
CA GLU A 369 41.64 18.22 2.13
C GLU A 369 42.82 17.25 2.14
N ILE A 370 42.58 16.00 2.55
CA ILE A 370 43.60 14.93 2.52
C ILE A 370 44.06 14.66 1.08
N GLN A 371 43.15 14.58 0.12
CA GLN A 371 43.50 14.36 -1.29
C GLN A 371 44.32 15.51 -1.88
N MET A 372 43.97 16.75 -1.55
CA MET A 372 44.74 17.93 -1.97
C MET A 372 46.13 17.91 -1.35
N LYS A 373 46.24 17.65 -0.04
CA LYS A 373 47.53 17.65 0.66
C LYS A 373 48.43 16.50 0.22
N ALA A 374 47.88 15.32 -0.03
CA ALA A 374 48.64 14.16 -0.49
C ALA A 374 49.22 14.35 -1.91
N ASN A 375 48.55 15.12 -2.77
CA ASN A 375 48.96 15.38 -4.14
C ASN A 375 49.54 16.78 -4.35
N GLU A 376 49.91 17.47 -3.26
CA GLU A 376 50.45 18.84 -3.29
C GLU A 376 51.69 18.99 -4.20
N LYS A 377 52.44 17.89 -4.40
CA LYS A 377 53.63 17.86 -5.29
C LYS A 377 53.31 17.72 -6.78
N ASN A 378 52.06 17.43 -7.15
CA ASN A 378 51.64 17.25 -8.53
C ASN A 378 50.83 18.47 -8.99
N GLU A 379 51.46 19.36 -9.75
CA GLU A 379 50.86 20.65 -10.15
C GLU A 379 49.64 20.50 -11.09
N GLU A 380 49.50 19.37 -11.79
CA GLU A 380 48.34 19.09 -12.66
C GLU A 380 47.19 18.35 -11.93
N TYR A 381 47.36 18.05 -10.64
CA TYR A 381 46.36 17.27 -9.91
C TYR A 381 45.07 18.07 -9.69
N ASN A 382 43.99 17.59 -10.30
CA ASN A 382 42.64 18.11 -10.11
C ASN A 382 41.78 17.11 -9.33
N LEU A 383 40.99 17.63 -8.38
CA LEU A 383 40.06 16.81 -7.60
C LEU A 383 39.04 16.13 -8.52
N PRO A 384 38.76 14.83 -8.32
CA PRO A 384 37.75 14.14 -9.11
C PRO A 384 36.36 14.71 -8.83
N ALA A 385 35.51 14.71 -9.88
CA ALA A 385 34.14 15.19 -9.77
C ALA A 385 33.36 14.44 -8.67
N ARG A 386 32.61 15.21 -7.88
CA ARG A 386 31.88 14.70 -6.72
C ARG A 386 30.63 13.92 -7.14
N ALA A 387 30.43 12.75 -6.53
CA ALA A 387 29.18 12.00 -6.68
C ALA A 387 28.02 12.65 -5.88
N PRO A 388 26.76 12.50 -6.33
CA PRO A 388 25.59 12.92 -5.57
C PRO A 388 25.40 12.10 -4.30
N ILE A 389 24.66 12.67 -3.35
CA ILE A 389 24.03 11.97 -2.23
C ILE A 389 22.64 11.54 -2.68
N ASP A 390 22.44 10.24 -2.80
CA ASP A 390 21.23 9.64 -3.36
C ASP A 390 20.31 9.19 -2.22
N TYR A 391 19.09 9.75 -2.18
CA TYR A 391 18.03 9.33 -1.28
C TYR A 391 17.13 8.37 -2.04
N THR A 392 16.96 7.16 -1.50
CA THR A 392 16.26 6.05 -2.15
C THR A 392 15.33 5.38 -1.16
N TYR A 393 14.35 4.63 -1.64
CA TYR A 393 13.59 3.73 -0.78
C TYR A 393 14.49 2.55 -0.38
N VAL A 394 14.17 1.88 0.72
CA VAL A 394 14.87 0.66 1.12
C VAL A 394 14.86 -0.34 -0.04
N GLN A 395 15.89 -1.17 -0.14
CA GLN A 395 16.00 -2.25 -1.11
C GLN A 395 16.57 -3.48 -0.40
N PRO A 396 16.34 -4.71 -0.88
CA PRO A 396 16.89 -5.92 -0.26
C PRO A 396 18.42 -5.88 -0.13
N GLU A 397 19.09 -5.23 -1.07
CA GLU A 397 20.55 -5.03 -1.08
C GLU A 397 21.04 -4.11 0.05
N HIS A 398 20.17 -3.29 0.62
CA HIS A 398 20.51 -2.39 1.73
C HIS A 398 20.50 -3.10 3.09
N ILE A 399 19.67 -4.14 3.25
CA ILE A 399 19.39 -4.75 4.55
C ILE A 399 20.64 -5.27 5.27
N PRO A 400 21.59 -6.00 4.64
CA PRO A 400 22.77 -6.48 5.35
C PRO A 400 23.62 -5.33 5.94
N ALA A 401 23.79 -4.25 5.18
CA ALA A 401 24.54 -3.09 5.61
C ALA A 401 23.81 -2.29 6.70
N ILE A 402 22.49 -2.13 6.55
CA ILE A 402 21.63 -1.47 7.55
C ILE A 402 21.64 -2.26 8.86
N ASN A 403 21.41 -3.57 8.83
CA ASN A 403 21.45 -4.42 10.02
C ASN A 403 22.84 -4.38 10.69
N SER A 404 23.92 -4.37 9.90
CA SER A 404 25.27 -4.22 10.45
C SER A 404 25.49 -2.85 11.12
N LEU A 405 24.90 -1.77 10.59
CA LEU A 405 24.93 -0.45 11.21
C LEU A 405 24.08 -0.40 12.48
N CYS A 406 22.89 -1.00 12.45
CA CYS A 406 22.02 -1.11 13.62
C CYS A 406 22.73 -1.82 14.77
N ASN A 407 23.35 -2.97 14.50
CA ASN A 407 24.07 -3.76 15.50
C ASN A 407 25.29 -3.03 16.09
N ASN A 408 25.88 -2.09 15.36
CA ASN A 408 27.06 -1.34 15.81
C ASN A 408 26.72 -0.04 16.55
N PHE A 409 25.66 0.66 16.14
CA PHE A 409 25.31 1.99 16.66
C PHE A 409 24.10 2.02 17.59
N PHE A 410 23.35 0.92 17.67
CA PHE A 410 22.21 0.77 18.57
C PHE A 410 22.47 -0.41 19.52
N TRP A 411 21.88 -1.58 19.25
CA TRP A 411 22.10 -2.81 20.03
C TRP A 411 22.12 -4.03 19.12
N SER A 412 22.67 -5.14 19.63
CA SER A 412 22.78 -6.40 18.89
C SER A 412 21.42 -7.08 18.68
N GLY A 413 21.23 -7.70 17.52
CA GLY A 413 20.05 -8.51 17.20
C GLY A 413 18.96 -7.77 16.45
N ILE A 414 19.23 -6.55 15.98
CA ILE A 414 18.27 -5.79 15.16
C ILE A 414 18.25 -6.35 13.74
N ASP A 415 17.06 -6.69 13.25
CA ASP A 415 16.80 -7.08 11.86
C ASP A 415 15.69 -6.20 11.26
N LEU A 416 16.03 -5.45 10.21
CA LEU A 416 15.11 -4.55 9.51
C LEU A 416 14.58 -5.14 8.19
N THR A 417 14.68 -6.46 8.01
CA THR A 417 14.12 -7.15 6.83
C THR A 417 12.60 -6.89 6.69
N GLU A 418 11.87 -6.73 7.79
CA GLU A 418 10.42 -6.43 7.76
C GLU A 418 10.07 -5.10 7.08
N CYS A 419 10.98 -4.12 7.10
CA CYS A 419 10.78 -2.84 6.44
C CYS A 419 10.66 -2.96 4.91
N LEU A 420 11.06 -4.12 4.36
CA LEU A 420 10.84 -4.44 2.95
C LEU A 420 9.35 -4.60 2.58
N GLN A 421 8.46 -4.82 3.55
CA GLN A 421 7.03 -4.93 3.28
C GLN A 421 6.40 -3.56 2.96
N TYR A 422 6.96 -2.48 3.49
CA TYR A 422 6.44 -1.11 3.36
C TYR A 422 7.55 -0.12 2.93
N PRO A 423 8.15 -0.32 1.74
CA PRO A 423 9.29 0.48 1.27
C PRO A 423 8.96 1.97 1.13
N ASP A 424 7.69 2.34 0.91
CA ASP A 424 7.24 3.73 0.85
C ASP A 424 7.58 4.51 2.13
N PHE A 425 7.55 3.83 3.28
CA PHE A 425 7.76 4.40 4.61
C PHE A 425 9.23 4.27 5.04
N SER A 426 10.14 4.33 4.08
CA SER A 426 11.58 4.23 4.32
C SER A 426 12.34 5.26 3.51
N CYS A 427 13.49 5.67 4.03
CA CYS A 427 14.43 6.53 3.32
C CYS A 427 15.85 6.06 3.62
N VAL A 428 16.56 5.57 2.60
CA VAL A 428 17.96 5.14 2.68
C VAL A 428 18.81 6.07 1.84
N VAL A 429 19.87 6.59 2.46
CA VAL A 429 20.76 7.59 1.86
C VAL A 429 22.09 6.96 1.54
N LEU A 430 22.50 7.06 0.29
CA LEU A 430 23.74 6.51 -0.22
C LEU A 430 24.67 7.61 -0.74
N TYR A 431 25.96 7.42 -0.55
CA TYR A 431 26.99 8.13 -1.29
C TYR A 431 27.75 7.13 -2.15
N LYS A 432 27.59 7.22 -3.47
CA LYS A 432 27.97 6.17 -4.43
C LYS A 432 27.29 4.84 -4.08
N LYS A 433 27.96 3.97 -3.35
CA LYS A 433 27.44 2.69 -2.86
C LYS A 433 27.49 2.59 -1.33
N LEU A 434 28.04 3.57 -0.62
CA LEU A 434 28.13 3.55 0.84
C LEU A 434 26.81 4.02 1.43
N ILE A 435 26.20 3.25 2.34
CA ILE A 435 25.04 3.71 3.10
C ILE A 435 25.52 4.70 4.17
N VAL A 436 25.04 5.95 4.10
CA VAL A 436 25.45 7.04 4.99
C VAL A 436 24.40 7.40 6.02
N ALA A 437 23.12 7.16 5.72
CA ALA A 437 22.00 7.38 6.63
C ALA A 437 20.82 6.49 6.23
N PHE A 438 19.91 6.25 7.18
CA PHE A 438 18.64 5.60 6.91
C PHE A 438 17.58 6.04 7.93
N ALA A 439 16.32 5.98 7.54
CA ALA A 439 15.18 6.22 8.40
C ALA A 439 14.02 5.29 8.03
N PHE A 440 13.34 4.75 9.02
CA PHE A 440 12.23 3.80 8.86
C PHE A 440 11.03 4.20 9.71
N LEU A 441 9.86 4.04 9.12
CA LEU A 441 8.57 4.25 9.77
C LEU A 441 7.71 3.00 9.53
N VAL A 442 7.14 2.48 10.61
CA VAL A 442 6.21 1.35 10.61
C VAL A 442 4.80 1.91 10.53
N PRO A 443 4.07 1.67 9.43
CA PRO A 443 2.72 2.18 9.28
C PRO A 443 1.72 1.36 10.12
N ASN A 444 0.63 2.02 10.55
CA ASN A 444 -0.51 1.38 11.23
C ASN A 444 -0.17 0.60 12.50
N VAL A 445 0.76 1.10 13.33
CA VAL A 445 0.98 0.50 14.66
C VAL A 445 -0.29 0.57 15.50
N LYS A 446 -1.06 1.65 15.36
CA LYS A 446 -2.48 1.72 15.73
C LYS A 446 -3.30 2.23 14.54
N TYR A 447 -4.63 2.20 14.65
CA TYR A 447 -5.53 2.64 13.57
C TYR A 447 -5.20 4.05 13.05
N THR A 448 -4.83 4.96 13.94
CA THR A 448 -4.52 6.37 13.64
C THR A 448 -3.04 6.72 13.79
N GLU A 449 -2.17 5.77 14.14
CA GLU A 449 -0.78 6.07 14.50
C GLU A 449 0.22 5.28 13.66
N ASN A 450 1.25 6.00 13.22
CA ASN A 450 2.46 5.47 12.64
C ASN A 450 3.61 5.60 13.65
N TYR A 451 4.59 4.70 13.59
CA TYR A 451 5.73 4.69 14.52
C TYR A 451 7.04 4.80 13.78
N VAL A 452 7.87 5.80 14.10
CA VAL A 452 9.24 5.88 13.58
C VAL A 452 10.11 4.92 14.39
N SER A 453 10.59 3.86 13.74
CA SER A 453 11.36 2.80 14.40
C SER A 453 12.83 3.18 14.56
N PHE A 454 13.48 3.61 13.46
CA PHE A 454 14.90 3.94 13.46
C PHE A 454 15.19 5.15 12.60
N ILE A 455 16.02 6.06 13.11
CA ILE A 455 16.63 7.14 12.35
C ILE A 455 18.13 7.13 12.66
N PHE A 456 18.95 7.02 11.63
CA PHE A 456 20.38 6.96 11.75
C PHE A 456 21.08 7.83 10.70
N THR A 457 22.12 8.52 11.12
CA THR A 457 23.06 9.21 10.22
C THR A 457 24.47 8.99 10.75
N ARG A 458 25.39 8.57 9.89
CA ARG A 458 26.80 8.35 10.28
C ARG A 458 27.41 9.64 10.87
N PRO A 459 28.23 9.57 11.93
CA PRO A 459 28.78 10.75 12.60
C PRO A 459 29.40 11.81 11.66
N GLY A 460 30.25 11.40 10.71
CA GLY A 460 30.88 12.32 9.73
C GLY A 460 29.92 12.90 8.67
N TRP A 461 28.65 12.49 8.69
CA TRP A 461 27.60 12.90 7.76
C TRP A 461 26.47 13.70 8.45
N ARG A 462 26.60 13.99 9.75
CA ARG A 462 25.60 14.74 10.53
C ARG A 462 25.69 16.25 10.27
N ASN A 463 24.70 17.00 10.78
CA ASN A 463 24.66 18.48 10.78
C ASN A 463 24.63 19.16 9.41
N VAL A 464 24.26 18.44 8.35
CA VAL A 464 24.11 19.00 6.99
C VAL A 464 22.72 18.78 6.40
N GLY A 465 21.72 18.52 7.24
CA GLY A 465 20.32 18.44 6.81
C GLY A 465 19.83 17.07 6.31
N ILE A 466 20.68 16.03 6.27
CA ILE A 466 20.27 14.67 5.85
C ILE A 466 19.13 14.13 6.72
N GLY A 467 19.29 14.14 8.05
CA GLY A 467 18.25 13.70 8.99
C GLY A 467 16.96 14.54 8.89
N LYS A 468 17.09 15.84 8.64
CA LYS A 468 15.94 16.74 8.42
C LYS A 468 15.15 16.30 7.19
N PHE A 469 15.81 16.03 6.07
CA PHE A 469 15.14 15.58 4.86
C PHE A 469 14.51 14.20 5.02
N MET A 470 15.20 13.23 5.63
CA MET A 470 14.65 11.89 5.87
C MET A 470 13.36 11.96 6.68
N LEU A 471 13.37 12.72 7.79
CA LEU A 471 12.19 12.87 8.64
C LEU A 471 11.05 13.61 7.91
N TYR A 472 11.36 14.68 7.19
CA TYR A 472 10.40 15.38 6.34
C TYR A 472 9.70 14.43 5.35
N HIS A 473 10.46 13.57 4.67
CA HIS A 473 9.92 12.61 3.71
C HIS A 473 8.98 11.59 4.39
N LEU A 474 9.37 11.02 5.53
CA LEU A 474 8.54 10.06 6.27
C LEU A 474 7.24 10.70 6.77
N ILE A 475 7.32 11.94 7.24
CA ILE A 475 6.17 12.74 7.66
C ILE A 475 5.23 13.00 6.48
N GLN A 476 5.76 13.38 5.31
CA GLN A 476 4.94 13.59 4.12
C GLN A 476 4.28 12.33 3.58
N THR A 477 4.90 11.17 3.77
CA THR A 477 4.33 9.89 3.34
C THR A 477 3.19 9.43 4.26
N SER A 478 3.16 9.91 5.50
CA SER A 478 2.18 9.57 6.54
C SER A 478 1.01 10.56 6.65
N LEU A 479 0.39 10.96 5.53
CA LEU A 479 -0.69 11.95 5.56
C LEU A 479 -1.91 11.44 6.34
N GLY A 480 -2.42 12.27 7.27
CA GLY A 480 -3.64 12.01 8.03
C GLY A 480 -3.51 10.99 9.16
N LYS A 481 -2.28 10.71 9.62
CA LYS A 481 -2.01 9.88 10.79
C LYS A 481 -1.01 10.55 11.72
N ASP A 482 -1.19 10.33 13.01
CA ASP A 482 -0.24 10.74 14.02
C ASP A 482 1.06 9.96 13.87
N ILE A 483 2.18 10.61 14.16
CA ILE A 483 3.50 9.99 14.09
C ILE A 483 4.10 9.99 15.49
N THR A 484 4.47 8.81 15.97
CA THR A 484 5.03 8.61 17.31
C THR A 484 6.45 8.10 17.21
N LEU A 485 7.28 8.42 18.21
CA LEU A 485 8.65 7.93 18.31
C LEU A 485 9.12 7.87 19.77
N HIS A 486 10.14 7.05 20.01
CA HIS A 486 10.89 7.05 21.26
C HIS A 486 12.29 7.59 21.00
N VAL A 487 12.79 8.45 21.89
CA VAL A 487 14.15 9.01 21.81
C VAL A 487 14.80 9.01 23.18
N SER A 488 16.06 8.58 23.28
CA SER A 488 16.80 8.67 24.56
C SER A 488 16.90 10.12 25.02
N ILE A 489 16.77 10.35 26.32
CA ILE A 489 16.75 11.69 26.93
C ILE A 489 18.01 12.49 26.58
N ASN A 490 19.16 11.83 26.46
CA ASN A 490 20.45 12.48 26.17
C ASN A 490 20.75 12.61 24.68
N ASN A 491 19.84 12.18 23.80
CA ASN A 491 20.10 12.16 22.37
C ASN A 491 19.82 13.53 21.73
N PRO A 492 20.81 14.15 21.04
CA PRO A 492 20.65 15.47 20.42
C PRO A 492 19.60 15.49 19.30
N ALA A 493 19.17 14.33 18.79
CA ALA A 493 18.09 14.23 17.82
C ALA A 493 16.75 14.78 18.35
N LEU A 494 16.57 14.90 19.67
CA LEU A 494 15.36 15.51 20.25
C LEU A 494 15.11 16.93 19.69
N PHE A 495 16.16 17.74 19.53
CA PHE A 495 16.04 19.09 18.96
C PHE A 495 15.61 19.07 17.48
N LEU A 496 15.98 18.03 16.73
CA LEU A 496 15.50 17.84 15.36
C LEU A 496 13.99 17.57 15.39
N TYR A 497 13.53 16.66 16.25
CA TYR A 497 12.11 16.31 16.36
C TYR A 497 11.26 17.50 16.79
N GLN A 498 11.71 18.26 17.78
CA GLN A 498 11.02 19.48 18.22
C GLN A 498 10.86 20.51 17.08
N LYS A 499 11.88 20.67 16.22
CA LYS A 499 11.79 21.56 15.04
C LYS A 499 10.74 21.13 14.02
N PHE A 500 10.37 19.85 13.99
CA PHE A 500 9.29 19.33 13.16
C PHE A 500 7.92 19.37 13.86
N GLY A 501 7.84 19.86 15.10
CA GLY A 501 6.61 19.98 15.87
C GLY A 501 6.28 18.76 16.73
N PHE A 502 7.20 17.79 16.89
CA PHE A 502 6.98 16.70 17.85
C PHE A 502 6.94 17.24 19.27
N LYS A 503 5.89 16.88 20.01
CA LYS A 503 5.72 17.20 21.43
C LYS A 503 6.08 15.98 22.27
N VAL A 504 6.70 16.22 23.43
CA VAL A 504 6.93 15.16 24.43
C VAL A 504 5.61 14.93 25.17
N GLU A 505 5.09 13.71 25.07
CA GLU A 505 3.83 13.31 25.72
C GLU A 505 4.08 12.65 27.07
N SER A 506 5.12 11.81 27.17
CA SER A 506 5.49 11.19 28.43
C SER A 506 6.99 10.83 28.49
N VAL A 507 7.48 10.60 29.70
CA VAL A 507 8.81 10.06 29.97
C VAL A 507 8.67 8.57 30.32
N VAL A 508 9.29 7.70 29.53
CA VAL A 508 9.27 6.25 29.73
C VAL A 508 10.55 5.83 30.44
N GLN A 509 10.43 5.40 31.69
CA GLN A 509 11.56 4.93 32.47
C GLN A 509 11.99 3.52 32.04
N GLY A 510 13.30 3.26 31.96
CA GLY A 510 13.82 1.93 31.64
C GLY A 510 13.51 1.42 30.23
N PHE A 511 13.09 2.29 29.30
CA PHE A 511 12.72 1.89 27.93
C PHE A 511 13.82 1.07 27.25
N TYR A 512 15.09 1.46 27.45
CA TYR A 512 16.23 0.79 26.84
C TYR A 512 16.88 -0.31 27.69
N ASP A 513 16.36 -0.61 28.89
CA ASP A 513 16.96 -1.61 29.81
C ASP A 513 17.06 -3.00 29.17
N LYS A 514 16.10 -3.33 28.29
CA LYS A 514 16.05 -4.61 27.57
C LYS A 514 17.06 -4.72 26.43
N TYR A 515 17.64 -3.59 26.01
CA TYR A 515 18.44 -3.48 24.78
C TYR A 515 19.90 -3.07 25.04
N ILE A 516 20.14 -2.21 26.03
CA ILE A 516 21.46 -1.69 26.38
C ILE A 516 22.09 -2.59 27.44
N ARG A 517 23.28 -3.15 27.16
CA ARG A 517 24.11 -3.81 28.18
C ARG A 517 24.62 -2.77 29.18
N ASN A 518 24.82 -3.17 30.44
CA ASN A 518 25.04 -2.30 31.61
C ASN A 518 26.27 -1.35 31.61
N GLU A 519 26.93 -1.11 30.46
CA GLU A 519 28.20 -0.37 30.38
C GLU A 519 28.19 0.85 29.43
N MET A 520 27.03 1.34 28.99
CA MET A 520 26.97 2.57 28.17
C MET A 520 26.61 3.82 28.97
N SER A 521 27.27 4.94 28.64
CA SER A 521 27.03 6.28 29.18
C SER A 521 25.67 6.90 28.77
N GLU A 522 24.87 6.18 27.99
CA GLU A 522 23.59 6.68 27.48
C GLU A 522 22.46 6.47 28.49
N SER A 523 21.52 7.42 28.56
CA SER A 523 20.37 7.33 29.43
C SER A 523 19.46 6.18 29.00
N LYS A 524 19.10 5.32 29.95
CA LYS A 524 18.20 4.18 29.76
C LYS A 524 16.73 4.58 29.60
N HIS A 525 16.41 5.83 29.91
CA HIS A 525 15.08 6.41 29.81
C HIS A 525 14.85 7.04 28.43
N ALA A 526 13.60 7.08 27.99
CA ALA A 526 13.21 7.66 26.71
C ALA A 526 12.10 8.70 26.86
N PHE A 527 12.12 9.75 26.04
CA PHE A 527 10.95 10.56 25.77
C PHE A 527 10.09 9.85 24.74
N PHE A 528 8.79 9.75 25.02
CA PHE A 528 7.78 9.42 24.04
C PHE A 528 7.30 10.72 23.40
N CYS A 529 7.49 10.83 22.08
CA CYS A 529 7.14 12.02 21.33
C CYS A 529 6.04 11.72 20.31
N ARG A 530 5.08 12.63 20.17
CA ARG A 530 4.00 12.56 19.17
C ARG A 530 3.97 13.83 18.32
N LEU A 531 3.76 13.64 17.02
CA LEU A 531 3.34 14.66 16.08
C LEU A 531 1.89 14.40 15.70
N GLU A 532 0.99 15.25 16.19
CA GLU A 532 -0.45 15.19 15.88
C GLU A 532 -0.72 15.77 14.49
N ARG A 533 -1.60 15.13 13.71
CA ARG A 533 -1.89 15.55 12.32
C ARG A 533 -3.34 15.50 11.87
#